data_AF-A0A1V2B2S0-F1
#
_entry.id   AF-A0A1V2B2S0-F1
#
_cell.length_a   1.000
_cell.length_b   1.000
_cell.length_c   1.000
_cell.angle_alpha   90.00
_cell.angle_beta   90.00
_cell.angle_gamma   90.00
#
_symmetry.space_group_name_H-M   'P 1'
#
loop_
_entity.id
_entity.type
_entity.pdbx_description
1 polymer ?
#
loop_
_entity_poly.entity_id
_entity_poly.type
_entity_poly.pdbx_seq_one_letter_code
_entity_poly.pdbx_strand_id
1 'polypeptide(L)'
;MSEATISHITDRVIGHIHQWKNRRLEKVYMVVWRDAIVFKVRQEGKVIDKSVQIALGLNNNGRKEIPGMWICQNKSAAFRDE
;
A
#
# COMPACT_ATOMS: atom_id res chain seq x y z
N MET A 1 -5.28 -6.20 -28.45
CA MET A 1 -5.62 -5.25 -27.37
C MET A 1 -4.42 -4.34 -27.17
N SER A 2 -4.61 -3.02 -27.07
CA SER A 2 -3.49 -2.09 -26.86
C SER A 2 -3.17 -1.94 -25.37
N GLU A 3 -1.97 -1.44 -25.05
CA GLU A 3 -1.57 -1.10 -23.68
C GLU A 3 -2.58 -0.16 -23.01
N ALA A 4 -3.07 0.85 -23.77
CA ALA A 4 -4.09 1.77 -23.30
C ALA A 4 -5.42 1.08 -22.96
N THR A 5 -5.83 0.05 -23.72
CA THR A 5 -7.02 -0.73 -23.40
C THR A 5 -6.86 -1.48 -22.08
N ILE A 6 -5.68 -2.05 -21.82
CA ILE A 6 -5.38 -2.75 -20.57
C ILE A 6 -5.41 -1.76 -19.40
N SER A 7 -4.77 -0.60 -19.53
CA SER A 7 -4.81 0.45 -18.51
C SER A 7 -6.23 0.89 -18.17
N HIS A 8 -7.07 1.16 -19.17
CA HIS A 8 -8.47 1.55 -18.94
C HIS A 8 -9.29 0.46 -18.24
N ILE A 9 -9.00 -0.81 -18.49
CA ILE A 9 -9.65 -1.91 -17.79
C ILE A 9 -9.19 -1.94 -16.32
N THR A 10 -7.89 -1.75 -16.06
CA THR A 10 -7.35 -1.75 -14.70
C THR A 10 -7.83 -0.56 -13.86
N ASP A 11 -8.14 0.58 -14.48
CA ASP A 11 -8.68 1.75 -13.77
C ASP A 11 -9.99 1.45 -13.04
N ARG A 12 -10.76 0.45 -13.50
CA ARG A 12 -12.00 0.01 -12.83
C ARG A 12 -11.76 -0.49 -11.40
N VAL A 13 -10.54 -0.96 -11.09
CA VAL A 13 -10.18 -1.48 -9.76
C VAL A 13 -9.92 -0.35 -8.77
N ILE A 14 -9.70 0.89 -9.22
CA ILE A 14 -9.43 2.04 -8.35
C ILE A 14 -10.55 2.23 -7.31
N GLY A 15 -11.82 2.07 -7.70
CA GLY A 15 -12.95 2.14 -6.79
C GLY A 15 -12.90 1.07 -5.69
N HIS A 16 -12.53 -0.17 -6.04
CA HIS A 16 -12.37 -1.26 -5.08
C HIS A 16 -11.20 -1.02 -4.13
N ILE A 17 -10.10 -0.44 -4.62
CA ILE A 17 -8.95 -0.05 -3.79
C ILE A 17 -9.36 0.99 -2.75
N HIS A 18 -10.13 2.00 -3.14
CA HIS A 18 -10.64 3.00 -2.20
C HIS A 18 -11.54 2.40 -1.12
N GLN A 19 -12.45 1.50 -1.50
CA GLN A 19 -13.30 0.79 -0.54
C GLN A 19 -12.46 -0.07 0.41
N TRP A 20 -11.48 -0.80 -0.11
CA TRP A 20 -10.58 -1.61 0.70
C TRP A 20 -9.76 -0.77 1.68
N LYS A 21 -9.25 0.40 1.26
CA LYS A 21 -8.51 1.32 2.13
C LYS A 21 -9.36 1.92 3.25
N ASN A 22 -10.66 2.11 3.01
CA ASN A 22 -11.60 2.71 3.97
C ASN A 22 -12.43 1.66 4.74
N ARG A 23 -12.12 0.37 4.58
CA ARG A 23 -12.83 -0.69 5.29
C ARG A 23 -12.62 -0.57 6.79
N ARG A 24 -13.60 -0.98 7.59
CA ARG A 24 -13.44 -1.05 9.04
C ARG A 24 -12.40 -2.12 9.39
N LEU A 25 -11.39 -1.74 10.16
CA LEU A 25 -10.38 -2.66 10.69
C LEU A 25 -10.85 -3.26 12.03
N GLU A 26 -10.22 -4.37 12.41
CA GLU A 26 -10.39 -4.92 13.75
C GLU A 26 -9.82 -3.97 14.81
N LYS A 27 -10.42 -3.96 16.00
CA LYS A 27 -9.98 -3.07 17.09
C LYS A 27 -8.60 -3.45 17.64
N VAL A 28 -8.25 -4.73 17.56
CA VAL A 28 -7.02 -5.28 18.14
C VAL A 28 -6.42 -6.31 17.19
N TYR A 29 -5.11 -6.19 16.97
CA TYR A 29 -4.27 -7.17 16.29
C TYR A 29 -3.29 -7.74 17.31
N MET A 30 -3.17 -9.06 17.38
CA MET A 30 -2.28 -9.74 18.32
C MET A 30 -0.80 -9.43 18.03
N VAL A 31 -0.46 -9.41 16.74
CA VAL A 31 0.87 -9.05 16.26
C VAL A 31 0.71 -8.23 14.98
N VAL A 32 1.54 -7.21 14.82
CA VAL A 32 1.63 -6.43 13.58
C VAL A 32 3.08 -6.39 13.12
N TRP A 33 3.32 -6.77 11.87
CA TRP A 33 4.58 -6.59 11.17
C TRP A 33 4.48 -5.38 10.24
N ARG A 34 5.57 -4.64 10.13
CA ARG A 34 5.73 -3.56 9.14
C ARG A 34 6.85 -3.95 8.19
N ASP A 35 6.56 -3.93 6.91
CA ASP A 35 7.53 -4.16 5.85
C ASP A 35 7.58 -2.95 4.91
N ALA A 36 8.68 -2.78 4.18
CA ALA A 36 8.88 -1.71 3.21
C ALA A 36 9.56 -2.24 1.95
N ILE A 37 8.88 -2.11 0.81
CA ILE A 37 9.40 -2.50 -0.50
C ILE A 37 9.71 -1.24 -1.30
N VAL A 38 10.93 -1.12 -1.84
CA VAL A 38 11.36 0.02 -2.66
C VAL A 38 11.21 -0.32 -4.14
N PHE A 39 10.64 0.60 -4.91
CA PHE A 39 10.47 0.47 -6.35
C PHE A 39 10.73 1.80 -7.07
N LYS A 40 11.21 1.69 -8.31
CA LYS A 40 11.48 2.81 -9.22
C LYS A 40 10.19 3.24 -9.89
N VAL A 41 9.82 4.52 -9.76
CA VAL A 41 8.62 5.10 -10.39
C VAL A 41 9.02 6.27 -11.25
N ARG A 42 8.40 6.38 -12.44
CA ARG A 42 8.52 7.60 -13.25
C ARG A 42 7.52 8.64 -12.75
N GLN A 43 8.02 9.77 -12.27
CA GLN A 43 7.24 10.93 -11.87
C GLN A 43 7.84 12.18 -12.49
N GLU A 44 7.02 13.01 -13.14
CA GLU A 44 7.47 14.28 -13.77
C GLU A 44 8.68 14.09 -14.70
N GLY A 45 8.68 13.00 -15.47
CA GLY A 45 9.76 12.67 -16.42
C GLY A 45 11.03 12.09 -15.79
N LYS A 46 11.15 12.02 -14.46
CA LYS A 46 12.30 11.45 -13.74
C LYS A 46 11.95 10.11 -13.10
N VAL A 47 12.92 9.19 -13.07
CA VAL A 47 12.79 7.93 -12.34
C VAL A 47 13.27 8.15 -10.91
N ILE A 48 12.37 7.98 -9.93
CA ILE A 48 12.63 8.19 -8.51
C ILE A 48 12.33 6.91 -7.71
N ASP A 49 12.99 6.77 -6.57
CA ASP A 49 12.68 5.71 -5.62
C ASP A 49 11.47 6.10 -4.76
N LYS A 50 10.47 5.22 -4.72
CA LYS A 50 9.40 5.25 -3.74
C LYS A 50 9.40 3.96 -2.95
N SER A 51 8.95 4.03 -1.70
CA SER A 51 8.73 2.85 -0.89
C SER A 51 7.24 2.64 -0.65
N VAL A 52 6.82 1.39 -0.61
CA VAL A 52 5.49 0.97 -0.17
C VAL A 52 5.68 0.32 1.17
N GLN A 53 5.11 0.94 2.19
CA GLN A 53 5.04 0.37 3.52
C GLN A 53 3.77 -0.42 3.65
N ILE A 54 3.89 -1.66 4.15
CA ILE A 54 2.79 -2.60 4.32
C ILE A 54 2.71 -2.96 5.79
N ALA A 55 1.53 -2.86 6.37
CA ALA A 55 1.23 -3.46 7.67
C ALA A 55 0.60 -4.85 7.45
N LEU A 56 1.11 -5.86 8.14
CA LEU A 56 0.52 -7.20 8.19
C LEU A 56 0.10 -7.46 9.63
N GLY A 57 -1.18 -7.70 9.87
CA GLY A 57 -1.74 -7.98 11.19
C GLY A 57 -2.17 -9.43 11.34
N LEU A 58 -1.89 -10.04 12.49
CA LEU A 58 -2.51 -11.29 12.93
C LEU A 58 -3.70 -10.95 13.81
N ASN A 59 -4.92 -11.29 13.38
CA ASN A 59 -6.12 -11.03 14.17
C ASN A 59 -6.38 -12.11 15.23
N ASN A 60 -7.38 -11.89 16.07
CA ASN A 60 -7.74 -12.78 17.18
C ASN A 60 -8.21 -14.18 16.75
N ASN A 61 -8.51 -14.37 15.47
CA ASN A 61 -8.87 -15.67 14.90
C ASN A 61 -7.65 -16.42 14.33
N GLY A 62 -6.43 -15.92 14.56
CA GLY A 62 -5.21 -16.48 14.00
C GLY A 62 -5.04 -16.25 12.48
N ARG A 63 -5.80 -15.33 11.89
CA ARG A 63 -5.72 -15.03 10.45
C ARG A 63 -4.84 -13.82 10.19
N LYS A 64 -3.95 -13.95 9.21
CA LYS A 64 -3.14 -12.85 8.69
C LYS A 64 -3.98 -12.00 7.74
N GLU A 65 -3.93 -10.69 7.91
CA GLU A 65 -4.54 -9.72 6.99
C GLU A 65 -3.67 -8.48 6.86
N ILE A 66 -3.91 -7.69 5.81
CA ILE A 66 -3.21 -6.43 5.57
C ILE A 66 -4.13 -5.29 6.04
N PRO A 67 -3.88 -4.64 7.18
CA PRO A 67 -4.71 -3.55 7.66
C PRO A 67 -4.49 -2.26 6.85
N GLY A 68 -3.32 -2.09 6.25
CA GLY A 68 -3.03 -0.90 5.46
C GLY A 68 -1.75 -0.99 4.63
N MET A 69 -1.70 -0.10 3.65
CA MET A 69 -0.56 0.07 2.76
C MET A 69 -0.42 1.55 2.37
N TRP A 70 0.80 2.08 2.42
CA TRP A 70 1.09 3.48 2.16
C TRP A 70 2.28 3.64 1.23
N ILE A 71 2.16 4.53 0.25
CA ILE A 71 3.29 4.94 -0.58
C ILE A 71 4.00 6.07 0.15
N CYS A 72 5.24 5.83 0.53
CA CYS A 72 6.12 6.82 1.12
C CYS A 72 7.07 7.35 0.06
N GLN A 73 7.26 8.67 0.03
CA GLN A 73 8.36 9.26 -0.70
C GLN A 73 9.64 8.99 0.07
N ASN A 74 10.71 8.63 -0.64
CA ASN A 74 12.01 8.44 -0.03
C ASN A 74 12.57 9.81 0.39
N LYS A 75 12.16 10.31 1.56
CA LYS A 75 12.87 11.36 2.29
C LYS A 75 13.84 10.64 3.20
N SER A 76 15.13 10.94 3.04
CA SER A 76 16.22 10.51 3.93
C SER A 76 15.75 10.36 5.38
N ALA A 77 15.73 9.12 5.88
CA ALA A 77 15.84 8.74 7.29
C ALA A 77 15.07 9.56 8.37
N ALA A 78 13.92 10.15 8.07
CA ALA A 78 13.12 10.85 9.09
C ALA A 78 11.62 10.72 8.82
N PHE A 79 11.05 9.59 9.21
CA PHE A 79 9.65 9.55 9.61
C PHE A 79 9.52 8.60 10.80
N ARG A 80 9.81 9.19 11.98
CA ARG A 80 9.57 8.64 13.30
C ARG A 80 8.23 9.22 13.75
N ASP A 81 7.31 8.33 14.09
CA ASP A 81 6.17 8.47 15.00
C ASP A 81 5.36 9.78 14.97
N GLU A 82 4.17 9.72 14.37
CA GLU A 82 2.91 10.29 14.89
C GLU A 82 1.74 9.35 14.56
#